data_AF-A0A8I2BUV5-F1
#
_entry.id   AF-A0A8I2BUV5-F1
#
_cell.length_a   1.000
_cell.length_b   1.000
_cell.length_c   1.000
_cell.angle_alpha   90.00
_cell.angle_beta   90.00
_cell.angle_gamma   90.00
#
_symmetry.space_group_name_H-M   'P 1'
#
loop_
_entity.id
_entity.type
_entity.pdbx_description
1 polymer ?
#
loop_
_entity_poly.entity_id
_entity_poly.type
_entity_poly.pdbx_seq_one_letter_code
_entity_poly.pdbx_strand_id
1 'polypeptide(L)'
;MSAIEYIAIIALLLSVILLIKVYSLQSRLNDLKSDVERLENRSGIQGASLSGTIAATPPHILDAGASEDINERLLLLIREGKKIQAIKELRTAKDLSLKDAKDYVDHLEKL
;
A
#
# COMPACT_ATOMS: atom_id res chain seq x y z
N MET A 1 42.15 -5.23 -5.13
CA MET A 1 40.91 -5.36 -5.93
C MET A 1 41.13 -4.68 -7.26
N SER A 2 40.89 -5.40 -8.35
CA SER A 2 41.11 -4.92 -9.72
C SER A 2 39.92 -4.06 -10.20
N ALA A 3 40.15 -3.13 -11.13
CA ALA A 3 39.07 -2.29 -11.69
C ALA A 3 37.91 -3.12 -12.29
N ILE A 4 38.24 -4.31 -12.82
CA ILE A 4 37.29 -5.27 -13.38
C ILE A 4 36.37 -5.83 -12.28
N GLU A 5 36.90 -6.14 -11.09
CA GLU A 5 36.09 -6.59 -9.95
C GLU A 5 35.07 -5.52 -9.53
N TYR A 6 35.46 -4.24 -9.48
CA TYR A 6 34.54 -3.16 -9.14
C TYR A 6 33.43 -3.00 -10.18
N ILE A 7 33.76 -3.05 -11.47
CA ILE A 7 32.78 -2.97 -12.56
C ILE A 7 31.79 -4.14 -12.49
N ALA A 8 32.28 -5.35 -12.22
CA ALA A 8 31.44 -6.53 -12.08
C ALA A 8 30.47 -6.40 -10.89
N ILE A 9 30.93 -5.89 -9.74
CA ILE A 9 30.09 -5.66 -8.56
C ILE A 9 29.03 -4.59 -8.83
N ILE A 10 29.38 -3.49 -9.49
CA ILE A 10 28.45 -2.41 -9.83
C ILE A 10 27.38 -2.91 -10.82
N ALA A 11 27.78 -3.67 -11.85
CA ALA A 11 26.84 -4.26 -12.80
C ALA A 11 25.87 -5.24 -12.13
N LEU A 12 26.36 -6.05 -11.19
CA LEU A 12 25.53 -6.98 -10.42
C LEU A 12 24.53 -6.23 -9.53
N LEU A 13 24.97 -5.18 -8.83
CA LEU A 13 24.09 -4.34 -8.02
C LEU A 13 23.01 -3.66 -8.87
N LEU A 14 23.38 -3.10 -10.02
CA LEU A 14 22.42 -2.48 -10.94
C LEU A 14 21.39 -3.48 -11.47
N SER A 15 21.82 -4.69 -11.82
CA SER A 15 20.92 -5.78 -12.24
C SER A 15 19.89 -6.11 -11.16
N VAL A 16 20.34 -6.25 -9.90
CA VAL A 16 19.46 -6.51 -8.76
C VAL A 16 18.48 -5.35 -8.53
N ILE A 17 18.94 -4.10 -8.63
CA ILE A 17 18.10 -2.90 -8.48
C ILE A 17 17.03 -2.83 -9.58
N LEU A 18 17.39 -3.13 -10.83
CA LEU A 18 16.43 -3.17 -11.94
C LEU A 18 15.39 -4.28 -11.73
N LEU A 19 15.81 -5.44 -11.24
CA LEU A 19 14.91 -6.56 -10.95
C LEU A 19 13.88 -6.18 -9.88
N ILE A 20 14.30 -5.53 -8.80
CA ILE A 20 13.41 -5.02 -7.76
C ILE A 20 12.39 -4.03 -8.35
N LYS A 21 12.83 -3.11 -9.21
CA LYS A 21 11.92 -2.16 -9.87
C LYS A 21 10.91 -2.87 -10.77
N VAL A 22 11.34 -3.83 -11.60
CA VAL A 22 10.46 -4.63 -12.47
C VAL A 22 9.41 -5.39 -11.65
N TYR A 23 9.82 -6.05 -10.57
CA TYR A 23 8.88 -6.74 -9.67
C TYR A 23 7.88 -5.77 -9.02
N SER A 24 8.30 -4.53 -8.69
CA SER A 24 7.40 -3.51 -8.13
C SER A 24 6.36 -2.98 -9.13
N LEU A 25 6.64 -3.07 -10.44
CA LEU A 25 5.71 -2.67 -11.50
C LEU A 25 4.66 -3.76 -11.75
N GLN A 26 5.05 -5.03 -11.64
CA GLN A 26 4.15 -6.17 -11.80
C GLN A 26 3.02 -6.19 -10.75
N SER A 27 3.30 -5.77 -9.51
CA SER A 27 2.27 -5.68 -8.46
C SER A 27 1.08 -4.81 -8.87
N ARG A 28 1.33 -3.71 -9.60
CA ARG A 28 0.28 -2.76 -10.04
C ARG A 28 -0.63 -3.36 -11.12
N LEU A 29 -0.09 -4.25 -11.95
CA LEU A 29 -0.87 -4.97 -12.97
C LEU A 29 -1.72 -6.07 -12.33
N ASN A 30 -1.21 -6.73 -11.30
CA ASN A 30 -1.94 -7.78 -10.60
C ASN A 30 -3.15 -7.24 -9.83
N ASP A 31 -3.00 -6.07 -9.21
CA ASP A 31 -4.09 -5.38 -8.51
C ASP A 31 -5.19 -4.96 -9.51
N LEU A 32 -4.80 -4.38 -10.65
CA LEU A 32 -5.74 -3.93 -11.68
C LEU A 32 -6.50 -5.08 -12.35
N LYS A 33 -5.85 -6.23 -12.55
CA LYS A 33 -6.53 -7.45 -13.02
C LYS A 33 -7.58 -7.92 -12.01
N SER A 34 -7.26 -7.87 -10.72
CA SER A 34 -8.18 -8.30 -9.67
C SER A 34 -9.42 -7.41 -9.58
N ASP A 35 -9.27 -6.09 -9.77
CA ASP A 35 -10.40 -5.16 -9.73
C ASP A 35 -11.38 -5.37 -10.89
N VAL A 36 -10.87 -5.63 -12.09
CA VAL A 36 -11.70 -5.93 -13.27
C VAL A 36 -12.45 -7.25 -13.09
N GLU A 37 -11.76 -8.29 -12.59
CA GLU A 37 -12.34 -9.62 -12.35
C GLU A 37 -13.44 -9.57 -11.26
N ARG A 38 -13.26 -8.73 -10.23
CA ARG A 38 -14.29 -8.50 -9.20
C ARG A 38 -15.51 -7.75 -9.74
N LEU A 39 -15.32 -6.78 -10.62
CA LEU A 39 -16.43 -6.04 -11.24
C LEU A 39 -17.22 -6.92 -12.21
N GLU A 40 -16.52 -7.76 -12.99
CA GLU A 40 -17.15 -8.72 -13.90
C GLU A 40 -17.98 -9.77 -13.13
N ASN A 41 -17.40 -10.38 -12.09
CA ASN A 41 -18.10 -11.36 -11.25
C ASN A 41 -19.31 -10.74 -10.50
N ARG A 42 -19.25 -9.44 -10.18
CA ARG A 42 -20.34 -8.70 -9.51
C ARG A 42 -21.46 -8.30 -10.47
N SER A 43 -21.14 -7.97 -11.72
CA SER A 43 -22.10 -7.58 -12.75
C SER A 43 -22.84 -8.74 -13.40
N GLY A 44 -22.38 -9.98 -13.23
CA GLY A 44 -23.02 -11.16 -13.82
C GLY A 44 -24.38 -11.56 -13.23
N ILE A 45 -24.76 -11.14 -12.01
CA ILE A 45 -25.92 -11.74 -11.30
C ILE A 45 -26.85 -10.74 -10.59
N GLN A 46 -26.51 -9.46 -10.41
CA GLN A 46 -27.31 -8.54 -9.57
C GLN A 46 -28.30 -7.69 -10.36
N GLY A 47 -29.26 -8.36 -11.00
CA GLY A 47 -30.47 -7.78 -11.59
C GLY A 47 -31.71 -7.82 -10.69
N ALA A 48 -31.60 -8.22 -9.42
CA ALA A 48 -32.75 -8.24 -8.51
C ALA A 48 -32.34 -8.03 -7.04
N SER A 49 -32.58 -6.84 -6.50
CA SER A 49 -33.48 -6.66 -5.34
C SER A 49 -33.37 -5.23 -4.81
N LEU A 50 -34.46 -4.48 -4.95
CA LEU A 50 -34.75 -3.24 -4.25
C LEU A 50 -35.72 -3.56 -3.11
N SER A 51 -35.36 -3.31 -1.83
CA SER A 51 -36.29 -2.78 -0.81
C SER A 51 -35.73 -2.75 0.62
N GLY A 52 -35.93 -1.60 1.28
CA GLY A 52 -35.97 -1.41 2.74
C GLY A 52 -34.62 -1.36 3.44
N THR A 53 -34.19 -0.28 4.09
CA THR A 53 -34.90 0.34 5.21
C THR A 53 -34.42 1.77 5.44
N ILE A 54 -35.40 2.66 5.56
CA ILE A 54 -35.30 4.03 6.05
C ILE A 54 -35.38 3.96 7.59
N ALA A 55 -34.33 4.36 8.31
CA ALA A 55 -34.43 4.75 9.72
C ALA A 55 -33.21 5.61 10.12
N ALA A 56 -33.49 6.77 10.70
CA ALA A 56 -32.54 7.79 11.12
C ALA A 56 -31.76 7.44 12.42
N THR A 57 -30.50 7.87 12.52
CA THR A 57 -29.86 8.66 13.63
C THR A 57 -28.34 8.32 13.79
N PRO A 58 -27.38 9.30 13.77
CA PRO A 58 -25.91 9.16 13.99
C PRO A 58 -25.50 9.15 15.50
N PRO A 59 -24.28 8.76 15.97
CA PRO A 59 -22.95 9.16 15.46
C PRO A 59 -21.78 8.12 15.53
N HIS A 60 -20.82 8.27 14.61
CA HIS A 60 -19.35 8.10 14.72
C HIS A 60 -18.75 7.40 15.98
N ILE A 61 -18.49 6.07 15.97
CA ILE A 61 -17.58 5.39 16.94
C ILE A 61 -16.68 4.32 16.27
N LEU A 62 -16.44 4.39 14.97
CA LEU A 62 -15.74 3.32 14.23
C LEU A 62 -14.40 3.71 13.58
N ASP A 63 -13.87 4.90 13.86
CA ASP A 63 -12.64 5.40 13.20
C ASP A 63 -11.35 5.14 14.01
N ALA A 64 -11.45 4.97 15.34
CA ALA A 64 -10.27 4.77 16.19
C ALA A 64 -9.61 3.40 15.95
N GLY A 65 -10.39 2.32 15.86
CA GLY A 65 -9.87 0.96 15.67
C GLY A 65 -9.12 0.78 14.35
N ALA A 66 -9.68 1.29 13.24
CA ALA A 66 -9.03 1.24 11.94
C ALA A 66 -7.70 2.00 11.91
N SER A 67 -7.59 3.09 12.68
CA SER A 67 -6.34 3.86 12.77
C SER A 67 -5.25 3.15 13.56
N GLU A 68 -5.62 2.40 14.61
CA GLU A 68 -4.70 1.58 15.40
C GLU A 68 -4.10 0.43 14.56
N ASP A 69 -4.96 -0.26 13.79
CA ASP A 69 -4.56 -1.36 12.89
C ASP A 69 -3.57 -0.88 11.81
N ILE A 70 -3.80 0.32 11.26
CA ILE A 70 -2.91 0.92 10.26
C ILE A 70 -1.56 1.27 10.88
N ASN A 71 -1.55 1.77 12.12
CA ASN A 71 -0.31 2.14 12.82
C ASN A 71 0.55 0.91 13.14
N GLU A 72 -0.04 -0.18 13.61
CA GLU A 72 0.68 -1.44 13.84
C GLU A 72 1.32 -1.97 12.54
N ARG A 73 0.56 -1.89 11.44
CA ARG A 73 1.03 -2.31 10.12
C ARG A 73 2.15 -1.41 9.61
N LEU A 74 2.07 -0.10 9.85
CA LEU A 74 3.12 0.86 9.56
C LEU A 74 4.40 0.54 10.34
N LEU A 75 4.28 0.25 11.64
CA LEU A 75 5.39 -0.12 12.51
C LEU A 75 6.08 -1.40 12.04
N LEU A 76 5.31 -2.42 11.64
CA LEU A 76 5.85 -3.63 11.01
C LEU A 76 6.66 -3.31 9.76
N LEU A 77 6.10 -2.50 8.85
CA LEU A 77 6.77 -2.09 7.62
C LEU A 77 8.04 -1.27 7.90
N ILE A 78 8.05 -0.41 8.92
CA ILE A 78 9.22 0.38 9.33
C ILE A 78 10.31 -0.54 9.89
N ARG A 79 9.96 -1.48 10.77
CA ARG A 79 10.90 -2.47 11.33
C ARG A 79 11.51 -3.38 10.27
N GLU A 80 10.77 -3.69 9.21
CA GLU A 80 11.27 -4.42 8.04
C GLU A 80 12.12 -3.57 7.08
N GLY A 81 12.32 -2.28 7.36
CA GLY A 81 13.04 -1.34 6.48
C GLY A 81 12.24 -0.90 5.25
N LYS A 82 10.95 -1.23 5.16
CA LYS A 82 10.05 -0.94 4.03
C LYS A 82 9.35 0.42 4.17
N LYS A 83 10.12 1.45 4.52
CA LYS A 83 9.62 2.82 4.78
C LYS A 83 8.78 3.43 3.66
N ILE A 84 9.16 3.21 2.39
CA ILE A 84 8.40 3.73 1.23
C ILE A 84 7.02 3.07 1.12
N GLN A 85 6.92 1.80 1.48
CA GLN A 85 5.65 1.07 1.45
C GLN A 85 4.71 1.55 2.58
N ALA A 86 5.26 1.82 3.76
CA ALA A 86 4.53 2.47 4.86
C ALA A 86 3.94 3.82 4.44
N ILE A 87 4.73 4.70 3.81
CA ILE A 87 4.25 6.01 3.34
C ILE A 87 3.12 5.84 2.30
N LYS A 88 3.22 4.85 1.42
CA LYS A 88 2.20 4.56 0.39
C LYS A 88 0.89 4.06 1.02
N GLU A 89 0.95 3.13 1.95
CA GLU A 89 -0.21 2.60 2.69
C GLU A 89 -0.93 3.72 3.44
N LEU A 90 -0.20 4.50 4.24
CA LEU A 90 -0.77 5.63 4.99
C LEU A 90 -1.45 6.65 4.07
N ARG A 91 -0.82 6.96 2.94
CA ARG A 91 -1.37 7.90 1.96
C ARG A 91 -2.66 7.38 1.33
N THR A 92 -2.75 6.08 1.10
CA THR A 92 -3.93 5.46 0.47
C THR A 92 -5.06 5.28 1.47
N ALA A 93 -4.74 5.05 2.74
CA ALA A 93 -5.72 4.86 3.80
C ALA A 93 -6.31 6.18 4.35
N LYS A 94 -5.51 7.25 4.38
CA LYS A 94 -5.93 8.56 4.93
C LYS A 94 -6.00 9.69 3.89
N ASP A 95 -5.78 9.41 2.61
CA ASP A 95 -5.73 10.40 1.52
C ASP A 95 -4.84 11.63 1.84
N LEU A 96 -3.74 11.37 2.54
CA LEU A 96 -2.81 12.43 2.98
C LEU A 96 -1.95 12.94 1.82
N SER A 97 -1.39 14.15 1.99
CA SER A 97 -0.35 14.61 1.07
C SER A 97 0.92 13.76 1.25
N LEU A 98 1.77 13.69 0.21
CA LEU A 98 3.02 12.93 0.30
C LEU A 98 3.94 13.43 1.43
N LYS A 99 3.90 14.74 1.70
CA LYS A 99 4.65 15.37 2.79
C LYS A 99 4.13 14.89 4.14
N ASP A 100 2.81 14.98 4.36
CA ASP A 100 2.22 14.63 5.66
C ASP A 100 2.34 13.14 5.96
N ALA A 101 2.20 12.28 4.94
CA ALA A 101 2.40 10.85 5.09
C ALA A 101 3.86 10.50 5.43
N LYS A 102 4.83 11.21 4.84
CA LYS A 102 6.25 11.04 5.18
C LYS A 102 6.55 11.50 6.60
N ASP A 103 6.09 12.69 6.98
CA ASP A 103 6.33 13.25 8.31
C ASP A 103 5.76 12.33 9.38
N TYR A 104 4.57 11.76 9.18
CA TYR A 104 3.96 10.80 10.10
C TYR A 104 4.78 9.51 10.26
N VAL A 105 5.25 8.93 9.15
CA VAL A 105 6.10 7.72 9.18
C VAL A 105 7.45 8.01 9.84
N ASP A 106 8.04 9.18 9.59
CA ASP A 106 9.29 9.62 10.22
C ASP A 106 9.12 9.79 11.75
N HIS A 107 7.96 10.27 12.21
CA HIS A 107 7.64 10.34 13.64
C HIS A 107 7.48 8.94 14.26
N LEU A 108 6.82 8.02 13.54
CA LEU A 108 6.59 6.67 14.01
C LEU A 108 7.88 5.83 14.09
N GLU A 109 8.85 6.10 13.23
CA GLU A 109 10.19 5.49 13.26
C GLU A 109 11.03 5.93 14.46
N LYS A 110 10.74 7.10 15.02
CA LYS A 110 11.49 7.72 16.12
C LYS A 110 10.94 7.37 17.51
N LEU A 111 9.75 6.76 17.56
CA LEU A 111 9.13 6.22 18.77
C LEU A 111 9.69 4.83 19.10
#